data_AF-A0AAU5SY83-F1
#
_entry.id   AF-A0AAU5SY83-F1
#
_cell.length_a   1.000
_cell.length_b   1.000
_cell.length_c   1.000
_cell.angle_alpha   90.00
_cell.angle_beta   90.00
_cell.angle_gamma   90.00
#
_symmetry.space_group_name_H-M   'P 1'
#
loop_
_entity.id
_entity.type
_entity.pdbx_description
1 polymer ?
#
loop_
_entity_poly.entity_id
_entity_poly.type
_entity_poly.pdbx_seq_one_letter_code
_entity_poly.pdbx_strand_id
1 'polypeptide(L)'
;MTAPVNLFDSALHFSPDGHVRATGRQMTASDAGAWHVAAFRAETDADVHADHWEMHPEAEEAVCCLTGGVRLYLRAAGPDEPPEAVQLPAGTAVIVPRGRWHRLELDAPSDLMSITLRHGTRLEERTDTR
;
A
#
# COMPACT_ATOMS: atom_id res chain seq x y z
N MET A 1 -28.96 7.80 9.34
CA MET A 1 -28.39 6.80 10.28
C MET A 1 -26.96 6.58 9.90
N THR A 2 -26.04 6.57 10.87
CA THR A 2 -24.65 6.21 10.66
C THR A 2 -24.56 4.68 10.64
N ALA A 3 -24.02 4.10 9.58
CA ALA A 3 -23.81 2.66 9.46
C ALA A 3 -22.30 2.35 9.48
N PRO A 4 -21.86 1.22 10.05
CA PRO A 4 -20.47 0.81 9.96
C PRO A 4 -20.10 0.47 8.51
N VAL A 5 -18.85 0.77 8.14
CA VAL A 5 -18.25 0.39 6.85
C VAL A 5 -17.25 -0.73 7.11
N ASN A 6 -17.34 -1.82 6.35
CA ASN A 6 -16.34 -2.88 6.41
C ASN A 6 -15.10 -2.48 5.59
N LEU A 7 -13.97 -2.24 6.28
CA LEU A 7 -12.72 -1.79 5.66
C LEU A 7 -12.05 -2.84 4.77
N PHE A 8 -12.43 -4.12 4.88
CA PHE A 8 -11.88 -5.18 4.04
C PHE A 8 -12.69 -5.38 2.74
N ASP A 9 -13.93 -4.88 2.71
CA ASP A 9 -14.81 -4.94 1.53
C ASP A 9 -14.88 -3.59 0.79
N SER A 10 -14.42 -2.50 1.41
CA SER A 10 -14.53 -1.14 0.91
C SER A 10 -13.28 -0.33 1.22
N ALA A 11 -12.97 0.62 0.35
CA ALA A 11 -12.00 1.67 0.62
C ALA A 11 -12.71 2.93 1.13
N LEU A 12 -11.98 3.79 1.82
CA LEU A 12 -12.44 5.14 2.17
C LEU A 12 -11.68 6.16 1.33
N HIS A 13 -12.42 7.11 0.75
CA HIS A 13 -11.86 8.27 0.07
C HIS A 13 -12.08 9.50 0.93
N PHE A 14 -11.00 10.22 1.24
CA PHE A 14 -11.02 11.50 1.95
C PHE A 14 -10.70 12.62 0.96
N SER A 15 -11.72 13.40 0.62
CA SER A 15 -11.60 14.51 -0.32
C SER A 15 -11.03 15.77 0.36
N PRO A 16 -10.34 16.66 -0.38
CA PRO A 16 -9.81 17.92 0.16
C PRO A 16 -10.87 18.87 0.74
N ASP A 17 -12.13 18.71 0.34
CA ASP A 17 -13.29 19.48 0.85
C ASP A 17 -13.85 18.92 2.18
N GLY A 18 -13.21 17.90 2.76
CA GLY A 18 -13.60 17.29 4.03
C GLY A 18 -14.66 16.20 3.91
N HIS A 19 -15.08 15.83 2.70
CA HIS A 19 -15.99 14.70 2.51
C HIS A 19 -15.26 13.35 2.62
N VAL A 20 -15.89 12.41 3.34
CA VAL A 20 -15.44 11.01 3.42
C VAL A 20 -16.49 10.12 2.79
N ARG A 21 -16.07 9.23 1.87
CA ARG A 21 -16.97 8.31 1.17
C ARG A 21 -16.39 6.90 1.19
N ALA A 22 -17.25 5.91 1.43
CA ALA A 22 -16.92 4.52 1.17
C ALA A 22 -17.10 4.24 -0.33
N THR A 23 -16.12 3.58 -0.93
CA THR A 23 -16.14 3.15 -2.33
C THR A 23 -15.90 1.65 -2.40
N GLY A 24 -16.42 1.02 -3.45
CA GLY A 24 -16.05 -0.36 -3.76
C GLY A 24 -14.53 -0.46 -3.96
N ARG A 25 -13.98 -1.65 -3.71
CA ARG A 25 -12.55 -1.94 -3.83
C ARG A 25 -12.12 -1.91 -5.30
N GLN A 26 -12.00 -0.72 -5.89
CA GLN A 26 -11.44 -0.54 -7.23
C GLN A 26 -9.94 -0.31 -7.10
N MET A 27 -9.16 -1.02 -7.92
CA MET A 27 -7.71 -0.86 -8.05
C MET A 27 -7.31 0.23 -9.08
N THR A 28 -8.26 0.79 -9.82
CA THR A 28 -7.99 1.83 -10.85
C THR A 28 -8.12 3.24 -10.29
N ALA A 29 -7.41 4.19 -10.91
CA ALA A 29 -7.16 5.56 -10.43
C ALA A 29 -8.34 6.21 -9.68
N SER A 30 -8.05 6.73 -8.48
CA SER A 30 -8.99 7.53 -7.71
C SER A 30 -9.19 8.91 -8.36
N ASP A 31 -10.28 9.58 -8.00
CA ASP A 31 -10.46 11.00 -8.28
C ASP A 31 -9.20 11.79 -7.88
N ALA A 32 -8.81 12.73 -8.73
CA ALA A 32 -7.61 13.54 -8.52
C ALA A 32 -7.72 14.27 -7.17
N GLY A 33 -6.77 13.98 -6.26
CA GLY A 33 -6.64 14.66 -4.97
C GLY A 33 -7.37 14.04 -3.78
N ALA A 34 -8.13 12.95 -3.95
CA ALA A 34 -8.74 12.24 -2.81
C ALA A 34 -7.79 11.19 -2.22
N TRP A 35 -7.55 11.26 -0.91
CA TRP A 35 -6.76 10.26 -0.18
C TRP A 35 -7.51 8.94 -0.09
N HIS A 36 -6.83 7.88 -0.50
CA HIS A 36 -7.33 6.52 -0.48
C HIS A 36 -6.84 5.80 0.77
N VAL A 37 -7.76 5.26 1.56
CA VAL A 37 -7.47 4.39 2.69
C VAL A 37 -8.06 3.03 2.39
N ALA A 38 -7.21 2.01 2.28
CA ALA A 38 -7.64 0.63 2.04
C ALA A 38 -7.03 -0.30 3.10
N ALA A 39 -7.84 -1.22 3.62
CA ALA A 39 -7.35 -2.32 4.44
C ALA A 39 -7.42 -3.63 3.65
N PHE A 40 -6.49 -4.54 3.90
CA PHE A 40 -6.45 -5.85 3.26
C PHE A 40 -5.92 -6.94 4.19
N ARG A 41 -6.49 -8.13 4.03
CA ARG A 41 -5.98 -9.38 4.58
C ARG A 41 -5.02 -9.99 3.58
N ALA A 42 -3.87 -10.39 4.07
CA ALA A 42 -2.88 -11.11 3.29
C ALA A 42 -2.48 -12.38 4.03
N GLU A 43 -2.66 -13.52 3.37
CA GLU A 43 -2.28 -14.84 3.88
C GLU A 43 -0.97 -15.31 3.22
N THR A 44 -0.70 -14.81 2.02
CA THR A 44 0.45 -15.18 1.18
C THR A 44 1.06 -13.96 0.49
N ASP A 45 2.29 -14.11 0.01
CA ASP A 45 2.99 -13.09 -0.78
C ASP A 45 2.23 -12.68 -2.07
N ALA A 46 1.40 -13.57 -2.60
CA ALA A 46 0.54 -13.26 -3.75
C ALA A 46 -0.55 -12.23 -3.40
N ASP A 47 -1.05 -12.22 -2.16
CA ASP A 47 -2.09 -11.29 -1.70
C ASP A 47 -1.58 -9.85 -1.57
N VAL A 48 -0.26 -9.67 -1.47
CA VAL A 48 0.41 -8.36 -1.44
C VAL A 48 1.14 -8.03 -2.75
N HIS A 49 0.91 -8.82 -3.81
CA HIS A 49 1.56 -8.67 -5.10
C HIS A 49 3.09 -8.59 -5.00
N ALA A 50 3.72 -9.49 -4.23
CA ALA A 50 5.18 -9.49 -4.00
C ALA A 50 6.02 -9.67 -5.28
N ASP A 51 5.39 -10.09 -6.38
CA ASP A 51 5.92 -10.20 -7.73
C ASP A 51 5.91 -8.87 -8.50
N HIS A 52 5.40 -7.79 -7.92
CA HIS A 52 5.38 -6.46 -8.51
C HIS A 52 6.05 -5.43 -7.60
N TRP A 53 6.65 -4.42 -8.23
CA TRP A 53 6.99 -3.15 -7.61
C TRP A 53 5.87 -2.15 -7.85
N GLU A 54 5.54 -1.38 -6.84
CA GLU A 54 4.56 -0.29 -6.91
C GLU A 54 5.23 1.05 -6.59
N MET A 55 4.76 2.12 -7.24
CA MET A 55 5.23 3.48 -6.97
C MET A 55 4.12 4.50 -7.15
N HIS A 56 4.00 5.42 -6.19
CA HIS A 56 3.11 6.57 -6.24
C HIS A 56 3.89 7.85 -6.56
N PRO A 57 3.76 8.44 -7.77
CA PRO A 57 4.60 9.57 -8.18
C PRO A 57 4.20 10.89 -7.54
N GLU A 58 2.98 11.00 -7.03
CA GLU A 58 2.39 12.26 -6.58
C GLU A 58 2.16 12.33 -5.06
N ALA A 59 2.36 11.23 -4.34
CA ALA A 59 2.16 11.17 -2.89
C ALA A 59 3.15 10.22 -2.22
N GLU A 60 3.39 10.50 -0.94
CA GLU A 60 3.90 9.49 -0.03
C GLU A 60 2.77 8.50 0.28
N GLU A 61 3.15 7.30 0.70
CA GLU A 61 2.22 6.30 1.17
C GLU A 61 2.58 5.89 2.60
N ALA A 62 1.58 5.85 3.48
CA ALA A 62 1.74 5.14 4.75
C ALA A 62 1.29 3.69 4.57
N VAL A 63 2.21 2.75 4.77
CA VAL A 63 1.91 1.32 4.85
C VAL A 63 1.93 0.90 6.31
N CYS A 64 0.78 0.51 6.83
CA CYS A 64 0.55 0.19 8.23
C CYS A 64 0.32 -1.32 8.40
N CYS A 65 1.08 -1.94 9.29
CA CYS A 65 0.86 -3.32 9.72
C CYS A 65 -0.03 -3.32 10.96
N LEU A 66 -1.29 -3.76 10.83
CA LEU A 66 -2.26 -3.75 11.94
C LEU A 66 -2.14 -5.00 12.80
N THR A 67 -1.97 -6.16 12.17
CA THR A 67 -1.75 -7.46 12.81
C THR A 67 -0.74 -8.25 11.99
N GLY A 68 -0.10 -9.26 12.60
CA GLY A 68 0.91 -10.08 11.93
C GLY A 68 2.29 -9.40 11.84
N GLY A 69 2.91 -9.48 10.66
CA GLY A 69 4.24 -8.97 10.41
C GLY A 69 4.60 -9.06 8.92
N VAL A 70 5.15 -7.96 8.39
CA VAL A 70 5.55 -7.87 6.98
C VAL A 70 6.90 -7.20 6.83
N ARG A 71 7.48 -7.40 5.66
CA ARG A 71 8.72 -6.75 5.24
C ARG A 71 8.47 -5.91 4.02
N LEU A 72 8.78 -4.63 4.12
CA LEU A 72 8.74 -3.70 3.00
C LEU A 72 10.13 -3.58 2.39
N TYR A 73 10.24 -3.74 1.08
CA TYR A 73 11.45 -3.46 0.33
C TYR A 73 11.30 -2.16 -0.44
N LEU A 74 12.28 -1.27 -0.33
CA LEU A 74 12.43 -0.09 -1.16
C LEU A 74 13.51 -0.39 -2.21
N ARG A 75 13.17 -0.27 -3.50
CA ARG A 75 14.17 -0.37 -4.58
C ARG A 75 15.30 0.61 -4.30
N ALA A 76 16.55 0.30 -4.58
CA ALA A 76 17.66 1.18 -4.23
C ALA A 76 17.70 2.49 -5.04
N ALA A 77 18.48 3.47 -4.58
CA ALA A 77 18.58 4.77 -5.25
C ALA A 77 19.56 4.71 -6.44
N GLY A 78 20.64 3.95 -6.28
CA GLY A 78 21.57 3.60 -7.35
C GLY A 78 21.21 2.29 -8.07
N PRO A 79 21.62 2.12 -9.34
CA PRO A 79 21.35 0.91 -10.11
C PRO A 79 22.05 -0.35 -9.57
N ASP A 80 23.13 -0.20 -8.80
CA ASP A 80 23.95 -1.31 -8.29
C ASP A 80 23.79 -1.54 -6.78
N GLU A 81 22.86 -0.83 -6.13
CA GLU A 81 22.61 -0.96 -4.71
C GLU A 81 21.50 -2.00 -4.46
N PRO A 82 21.62 -2.84 -3.40
CA PRO A 82 20.55 -3.75 -3.04
C PRO A 82 19.33 -2.99 -2.52
N PRO A 83 18.10 -3.50 -2.70
CA PRO A 83 16.92 -2.93 -2.05
C PRO A 83 17.10 -2.81 -0.54
N GLU A 84 16.64 -1.71 0.03
CA GLU A 84 16.55 -1.54 1.47
C GLU A 84 15.34 -2.33 1.99
N ALA A 85 15.52 -3.09 3.06
CA ALA A 85 14.44 -3.86 3.68
C ALA A 85 14.09 -3.31 5.06
N VAL A 86 12.82 -3.05 5.31
CA VAL A 86 12.28 -2.54 6.57
C VAL A 86 11.32 -3.59 7.15
N GLN A 87 11.55 -3.98 8.40
CA GLN A 87 10.65 -4.87 9.14
C GLN A 87 9.47 -4.06 9.71
N LEU A 88 8.25 -4.50 9.47
CA LEU A 88 7.02 -3.88 9.96
C LEU A 88 6.25 -4.89 10.82
N PRO A 89 6.55 -4.97 12.14
CA PRO A 89 5.73 -5.74 13.07
C PRO A 89 4.35 -5.10 13.26
N ALA A 90 3.40 -5.87 13.79
CA ALA A 90 2.07 -5.38 14.13
C ALA A 90 2.10 -4.09 14.98
N GLY A 91 1.23 -3.15 14.66
CA GLY A 91 1.11 -1.84 15.30
C GLY A 91 2.11 -0.79 14.79
N THR A 92 2.85 -1.07 13.72
CA THR A 92 3.82 -0.13 13.13
C THR A 92 3.44 0.29 11.72
N ALA A 93 4.03 1.38 11.25
CA ALA A 93 3.88 1.85 9.89
C ALA A 93 5.22 2.37 9.35
N VAL A 94 5.36 2.33 8.03
CA VAL A 94 6.44 3.02 7.30
C VAL A 94 5.83 4.02 6.35
N ILE A 95 6.52 5.14 6.15
CA ILE A 95 6.16 6.13 5.13
C ILE A 95 7.06 5.88 3.93
N VAL A 96 6.49 5.42 2.84
CA VAL A 96 7.16 5.28 1.55
C VAL A 96 7.26 6.65 0.90
N PRO A 97 8.48 7.17 0.63
CA PRO A 97 8.64 8.47 0.01
C PRO A 97 8.01 8.53 -1.39
N ARG A 98 7.50 9.70 -1.76
CA ARG A 98 6.98 9.97 -3.11
C ARG A 98 7.97 9.55 -4.18
N GLY A 99 7.48 8.87 -5.22
CA GLY A 99 8.31 8.44 -6.34
C GLY A 99 9.19 7.22 -6.05
N ARG A 100 9.12 6.66 -4.84
CA ARG A 100 9.92 5.50 -4.46
C ARG A 100 9.19 4.22 -4.82
N TRP A 101 9.89 3.34 -5.54
CA TRP A 101 9.42 1.98 -5.80
C TRP A 101 9.52 1.15 -4.54
N HIS A 102 8.44 0.46 -4.19
CA HIS A 102 8.39 -0.41 -3.05
C HIS A 102 7.62 -1.70 -3.37
N ARG A 103 7.77 -2.69 -2.51
CA ARG A 103 7.01 -3.96 -2.54
C ARG A 103 6.96 -4.56 -1.14
N LEU A 104 6.04 -5.50 -0.94
CA LEU A 104 5.83 -6.18 0.34
C LEU A 104 6.11 -7.69 0.20
N GLU A 105 6.57 -8.30 1.28
CA GLU A 105 6.55 -9.75 1.53
C GLU A 105 6.01 -9.99 2.93
N LEU A 106 5.33 -11.11 3.15
CA LEU A 106 4.81 -11.48 4.46
C LEU A 106 5.86 -12.22 5.28
N ASP A 107 5.99 -11.84 6.56
CA ASP A 107 6.66 -12.68 7.55
C ASP A 107 5.64 -13.60 8.25
N ALA A 108 4.35 -13.21 8.28
CA ALA A 108 3.20 -13.99 8.74
C ALA A 108 1.89 -13.46 8.12
N PRO A 109 0.77 -14.21 8.17
CA PRO A 109 -0.55 -13.69 7.81
C PRO A 109 -0.86 -12.39 8.56
N SER A 110 -1.33 -11.38 7.83
CA SER A 110 -1.36 -9.99 8.30
C SER A 110 -2.59 -9.22 7.82
N ASP A 111 -3.10 -8.33 8.68
CA ASP A 111 -4.00 -7.25 8.29
C ASP A 111 -3.17 -5.99 8.03
N LEU A 112 -3.27 -5.43 6.83
CA LEU A 112 -2.55 -4.24 6.40
C LEU A 112 -3.51 -3.09 6.10
N MET A 113 -2.99 -1.87 6.18
CA MET A 113 -3.67 -0.67 5.70
C MET A 113 -2.72 0.22 4.92
N SER A 114 -3.12 0.66 3.72
CA SER A 114 -2.41 1.68 2.95
C SER A 114 -3.18 3.00 2.93
N ILE A 115 -2.43 4.10 2.96
CA ILE A 115 -2.96 5.47 2.90
C ILE A 115 -2.12 6.28 1.90
N THR A 116 -2.71 6.64 0.75
CA THR A 116 -1.99 7.38 -0.32
C THR A 116 -2.93 8.06 -1.30
N LEU A 117 -2.39 8.90 -2.19
CA LEU A 117 -3.06 9.28 -3.44
C LEU A 117 -2.64 8.30 -4.53
N ARG A 118 -3.59 7.58 -5.13
CA ARG A 118 -3.27 6.57 -6.15
C ARG A 118 -3.19 7.12 -7.57
N HIS A 119 -3.40 8.41 -7.78
CA HIS A 119 -3.30 8.98 -9.13
C HIS A 119 -1.88 8.76 -9.69
N GLY A 120 -1.80 8.24 -10.92
CA GLY A 120 -0.52 7.98 -11.59
C GLY A 120 0.30 6.81 -11.03
N THR A 121 -0.28 5.97 -10.16
CA THR A 121 0.37 4.74 -9.64
C THR A 121 0.93 3.91 -10.77
N ARG A 122 2.17 3.42 -10.60
CA ARG A 122 2.86 2.58 -11.57
C ARG A 122 3.16 1.23 -10.96
N LEU A 123 3.04 0.19 -11.79
CA LEU A 123 3.37 -1.19 -11.45
C LEU A 123 4.46 -1.67 -12.40
N GLU A 124 5.40 -2.45 -11.87
CA GLU A 124 6.48 -3.07 -12.65
C GLU A 124 6.68 -4.50 -12.16
N GLU A 125 6.59 -5.48 -13.06
CA GLU A 125 6.87 -6.89 -12.73
C GLU A 125 8.30 -7.06 -12.21
N ARG A 126 8.46 -7.91 -11.20
CA ARG A 126 9.76 -8.27 -10.64
C ARG A 126 10.48 -9.21 -11.61
N THR A 127 11.50 -8.71 -12.28
CA THR A 127 12.29 -9.50 -13.25
C THR A 127 13.14 -10.59 -12.62
N ASP A 128 13.35 -10.58 -11.29
CA ASP A 128 14.08 -11.62 -10.56
C ASP A 128 13.10 -12.53 -9.78
N THR A 129 12.64 -13.58 -10.46
CA THR A 129 12.06 -14.78 -9.84
C THR A 129 13.07 -15.91 -9.93
N ARG A 130 14.05 -15.89 -9.02
CA ARG A 130 14.90 -17.05 -8.72
C ARG A 130 14.97 -17.26 -7.22
#